data_AF-A0A6M1TPI7-F1
#
_entry.id   AF-A0A6M1TPI7-F1
#
_cell.length_a   1.000
_cell.length_b   1.000
_cell.length_c   1.000
_cell.angle_alpha   90.00
_cell.angle_beta   90.00
_cell.angle_gamma   90.00
#
_symmetry.space_group_name_H-M   'P 1'
#
loop_
_entity.id
_entity.type
_entity.pdbx_description
1 polymer ?
#
loop_
_entity_poly.entity_id
_entity_poly.type
_entity_poly.pdbx_seq_one_letter_code
_entity_poly.pdbx_strand_id
1 'polypeptide(L)' 'MAAHDALPAPLRLWLKKAALPWSAVSARRVWEREVRRSGVEGALRRLAEVEAATLARERGRGGEI' A
#
# COMPACT_ATOMS: atom_id res chain seq x y z
N MET A 1 8.90 -4.58 16.63
CA MET A 1 8.06 -3.36 16.51
C MET A 1 8.77 -2.21 15.77
N ALA A 2 9.69 -2.48 14.83
CA ALA A 2 10.51 -1.44 14.17
C ALA A 2 10.25 -1.28 12.66
N ALA A 3 9.23 -1.95 12.11
CA ALA A 3 9.00 -1.95 10.65
C ALA A 3 8.30 -0.67 10.14
N HIS A 4 7.70 0.12 11.03
CA HIS A 4 6.99 1.36 10.68
C HIS A 4 7.86 2.62 10.69
N ASP A 5 9.00 2.60 11.42
CA ASP A 5 9.81 3.81 11.63
C ASP A 5 10.71 4.14 10.42
N ALA A 6 11.13 3.11 9.67
CA ALA A 6 11.96 3.26 8.48
C ALA A 6 11.15 3.39 7.16
N LEU A 7 9.89 3.83 7.23
CA LEU A 7 9.09 4.02 6.01
C LEU A 7 9.52 5.30 5.29
N PRO A 8 9.78 5.23 3.97
CA PRO A 8 10.03 6.43 3.18
C PRO A 8 8.90 7.45 3.31
N ALA A 9 9.24 8.73 3.43
CA ALA A 9 8.26 9.82 3.50
C ALA A 9 7.13 9.74 2.45
N PRO A 10 7.39 9.45 1.15
CA PRO A 10 6.31 9.32 0.16
C PRO A 10 5.39 8.13 0.43
N LEU A 11 5.91 6.99 0.88
CA LEU A 11 5.10 5.83 1.27
C LEU A 11 4.22 6.14 2.48
N ARG A 12 4.78 6.85 3.46
CA ARG A 12 4.05 7.26 4.66
C ARG A 12 2.93 8.26 4.35
N LEU A 13 3.17 9.18 3.41
CA LEU A 13 2.14 10.11 2.93
C LEU A 13 1.03 9.39 2.16
N TRP A 14 1.39 8.40 1.32
CA TRP A 14 0.41 7.56 0.63
C TRP A 14 -0.46 6.79 1.62
N LEU A 15 0.14 6.14 2.62
CA LEU A 15 -0.60 5.42 3.67
C LEU A 15 -1.56 6.32 4.46
N LYS A 16 -1.23 7.60 4.66
CA LYS A 16 -2.14 8.57 5.29
C LYS A 16 -3.36 8.91 4.43
N LYS A 17 -3.26 8.76 3.11
CA LYS A 17 -4.33 9.05 2.13
C LYS A 17 -5.09 7.80 1.69
N ALA A 18 -4.54 6.61 1.95
CA ALA A 18 -5.14 5.33 1.61
C ALA A 18 -6.53 5.19 2.29
N ALA A 19 -7.49 4.65 1.56
CA ALA A 19 -8.86 4.49 2.03
C ALA A 19 -9.06 3.23 2.88
N LEU A 20 -8.16 2.25 2.72
CA LEU A 20 -8.18 0.99 3.45
C LEU A 20 -7.18 0.99 4.62
N PRO A 21 -7.46 0.25 5.71
CA PRO A 21 -6.52 0.05 6.81
C PRO A 21 -5.40 -0.93 6.40
N TRP A 22 -4.55 -0.47 5.48
CA TRP A 22 -3.39 -1.24 5.02
C TRP A 22 -2.40 -1.44 6.17
N SER A 23 -1.97 -2.68 6.36
CA SER A 23 -0.80 -2.95 7.21
C SER A 23 0.47 -2.37 6.58
N ALA A 24 1.23 -1.60 7.35
CA ALA A 24 2.49 -0.97 6.93
C ALA A 24 3.49 -1.96 6.30
N VAL A 25 3.49 -3.20 6.77
CA VAL A 25 4.36 -4.28 6.27
C VAL A 25 4.03 -4.64 4.81
N SER A 26 2.74 -4.74 4.48
CA SER A 26 2.26 -5.10 3.14
C SER A 26 2.60 -4.01 2.12
N ALA A 27 2.31 -2.76 2.49
CA ALA A 27 2.61 -1.60 1.65
C ALA A 27 4.12 -1.46 1.41
N ARG A 28 4.93 -1.66 2.47
CA ARG A 28 6.40 -1.63 2.37
C ARG A 28 6.94 -2.70 1.42
N ARG A 29 6.44 -3.94 1.47
CA ARG A 29 6.88 -5.02 0.56
C ARG A 29 6.68 -4.67 -0.91
N VAL A 30 5.50 -4.14 -1.25
CA VAL A 30 5.18 -3.70 -2.61
C VAL A 30 6.08 -2.53 -3.00
N TRP A 31 6.20 -1.53 -2.11
CA TRP A 31 7.06 -0.37 -2.33
C TRP A 31 8.51 -0.76 -2.64
N GLU A 32 9.14 -1.57 -1.78
CA GLU A 32 10.56 -1.94 -1.94
C GLU A 32 10.84 -2.65 -3.27
N ARG A 33 9.88 -3.44 -3.76
CA ARG A 33 10.00 -4.14 -5.04
C ARG A 33 9.86 -3.19 -6.22
N GLU A 34 8.87 -2.31 -6.19
CA GLU A 34 8.53 -1.46 -7.32
C GLU A 34 9.41 -0.21 -7.40
N VAL A 35 9.86 0.33 -6.27
CA VAL A 35 10.74 1.51 -6.24
C VAL A 35 12.07 1.22 -6.93
N ARG A 36 12.60 0.00 -6.80
CA ARG A 36 13.81 -0.45 -7.50
C ARG A 36 13.58 -0.65 -9.01
N ARG A 37 12.34 -0.90 -9.42
CA ARG A 37 11.99 -1.28 -10.80
C ARG A 37 11.50 -0.11 -11.65
N SER A 38 10.79 0.83 -11.03
CA SER A 38 10.11 1.94 -11.72
C SER A 38 10.18 3.25 -10.94
N GLY A 39 11.01 3.32 -9.90
CA GLY A 39 11.16 4.51 -9.07
C GLY A 39 9.96 4.75 -8.13
N VAL A 40 10.02 5.88 -7.44
CA VAL A 40 9.04 6.31 -6.44
C VAL A 40 7.64 6.40 -7.03
N GLU A 41 7.49 7.04 -8.20
CA GLU A 41 6.18 7.21 -8.86
C GLU A 41 5.59 5.88 -9.33
N GLY A 42 6.40 4.99 -9.90
CA GLY A 42 5.96 3.65 -10.30
C GLY A 42 5.48 2.83 -9.10
N ALA A 43 6.18 2.93 -7.97
CA ALA A 43 5.78 2.27 -6.73
C ALA A 43 4.45 2.81 -6.18
N LEU A 44 4.25 4.13 -6.19
CA LEU A 44 2.98 4.75 -5.77
C LEU A 44 1.81 4.31 -6.66
N ARG A 45 2.02 4.30 -7.99
CA ARG A 45 0.99 3.82 -8.93
C ARG A 45 0.65 2.36 -8.66
N ARG A 46 1.66 1.51 -8.48
CA ARG A 46 1.42 0.09 -8.18
C ARG A 46 0.69 -0.10 -6.86
N LEU A 47 1.02 0.66 -5.83
CA LEU A 47 0.29 0.62 -4.55
C LEU A 47 -1.19 0.97 -4.72
N ALA A 48 -1.51 2.01 -5.50
CA ALA A 48 -2.89 2.39 -5.80
C ALA A 48 -3.63 1.29 -6.59
N GLU A 49 -2.99 0.62 -7.55
CA GLU A 49 -3.57 -0.51 -8.27
C GLU A 49 -3.90 -1.69 -7.34
N VAL A 50 -2.97 -2.04 -6.43
CA VAL A 50 -3.22 -3.11 -5.47
C VAL A 50 -4.31 -2.70 -4.48
N GLU A 51 -4.35 -1.45 -4.03
CA GLU A 51 -5.45 -0.92 -3.20
C GLU A 51 -6.79 -1.08 -3.90
N ALA A 52 -6.92 -0.66 -5.15
CA ALA A 52 -8.16 -0.81 -5.91
C ALA A 52 -8.57 -2.28 -6.08
N ALA A 53 -7.61 -3.17 -6.35
CA ALA A 53 -7.86 -4.61 -6.48
C ALA A 53 -8.28 -5.26 -5.15
N THR A 54 -7.64 -4.87 -4.04
CA THR A 54 -8.01 -5.32 -2.69
C THR A 54 -9.38 -4.77 -2.30
N LEU A 55 -9.67 -3.49 -2.55
CA LEU A 55 -10.97 -2.88 -2.29
C LEU A 55 -12.09 -3.60 -3.06
N ALA A 56 -11.87 -3.95 -4.32
CA ALA A 56 -12.82 -4.71 -5.12
C ALA A 56 -13.08 -6.11 -4.53
N ARG A 57 -12.03 -6.76 -4.02
CA ARG A 57 -12.13 -8.09 -3.40
C ARG A 57 -12.79 -8.04 -2.02
N GLU A 58 -12.45 -7.06 -1.20
CA GLU A 58 -13.02 -6.84 0.13
C GLU A 58 -14.49 -6.39 0.03
N ARG A 59 -14.87 -5.57 -0.96
CA ARG A 59 -16.29 -5.26 -1.24
C ARG A 59 -17.10 -6.51 -1.58
N GLY A 60 -16.49 -7.54 -2.16
CA GLY A 60 -17.12 -8.84 -2.39
C GLY A 60 -17.13 -9.77 -1.17
N ARG A 61 -16.35 -9.45 -0.12
CA ARG A 61 -16.17 -10.27 1.09
C ARG A 61 -16.81 -9.69 2.34
N GLY A 62 -17.09 -8.39 2.36
CA GLY A 62 -17.70 -7.66 3.48
C GLY A 62 -19.23 -7.77 3.57
N GLY A 63 -19.84 -8.80 2.95
CA GLY A 63 -21.24 -9.15 3.11
C GLY A 63 -21.53 -10.06 4.30
N GLU A 64 -20.62 -10.13 5.28
CA GLU A 64 -20.80 -10.93 6.48
C GLU A 64 -20.21 -10.17 7.69
N ILE A 65 -21.02 -9.26 8.24
CA ILE A 65 -21.12 -8.97 9.69
C ILE A 65 -22.58 -8.61 9.99
#